data_AF-A0A955GLE2-F1
#
_entry.id   AF-A0A955GLE2-F1
#
_cell.length_a   1.000
_cell.length_b   1.000
_cell.length_c   1.000
_cell.angle_alpha   90.00
_cell.angle_beta   90.00
_cell.angle_gamma   90.00
#
_symmetry.space_group_name_H-M   'P 1'
#
loop_
_entity.id
_entity.type
_entity.pdbx_description
1 polymer ?
#
loop_
_entity_poly.entity_id
_entity_poly.type
_entity_poly.pdbx_seq_one_letter_code
_entity_poly.pdbx_strand_id
1 'polypeptide(L)' 'MEKTILNYLIFIDSILVVVLILLQNRGTGLGMAFGGSSEGYRTRRGAERFIFIATIVAIIVLVLATVARAIIV' A
#
# COMPACT_ATOMS: atom_id res chain seq x y z
N MET A 1 -18.30 -0.69 -23.08
CA MET A 1 -18.47 -1.63 -21.95
C MET A 1 -17.15 -1.88 -21.21
N GLU A 2 -16.04 -2.08 -21.92
CA GLU A 2 -14.71 -2.33 -21.30
C GLU A 2 -14.23 -1.21 -20.36
N LYS A 3 -14.45 0.07 -20.73
CA LYS A 3 -14.10 1.23 -19.88
C LYS A 3 -14.85 1.24 -18.52
N THR A 4 -16.09 0.74 -18.50
CA THR A 4 -16.89 0.64 -17.27
C THR A 4 -16.32 -0.39 -16.31
N ILE A 5 -15.86 -1.53 -16.83
CA ILE A 5 -15.24 -2.61 -16.05
C ILE A 5 -13.94 -2.12 -15.40
N LEU A 6 -13.09 -1.41 -16.16
CA LEU A 6 -11.84 -0.83 -15.64
C LEU A 6 -12.09 0.20 -14.52
N ASN A 7 -13.10 1.05 -14.66
CA ASN A 7 -13.44 2.03 -13.60
C ASN A 7 -13.89 1.35 -12.30
N TYR A 8 -14.71 0.29 -12.38
CA TYR A 8 -15.11 -0.47 -11.19
C TYR A 8 -13.92 -1.17 -10.52
N LEU A 9 -13.02 -1.76 -11.31
CA LEU A 9 -11.80 -2.39 -10.78
C LEU A 9 -10.91 -1.39 -10.04
N ILE A 10 -10.65 -0.22 -10.62
CA ILE A 10 -9.85 0.83 -9.98
C ILE A 10 -10.48 1.32 -8.68
N PHE A 11 -11.81 1.46 -8.64
CA PHE A 11 -12.51 1.90 -7.43
C PHE A 11 -12.37 0.90 -6.28
N ILE A 12 -12.56 -0.38 -6.57
CA ILE A 12 -12.42 -1.46 -5.58
C ILE A 12 -10.97 -1.58 -5.11
N ASP A 13 -10.02 -1.54 -6.04
CA ASP A 13 -8.59 -1.67 -5.75
C ASP A 13 -8.06 -0.48 -4.91
N SER A 14 -8.55 0.74 -5.17
CA SER A 14 -8.24 1.92 -4.37
C SER A 14 -8.65 1.76 -2.91
N ILE A 15 -9.86 1.26 -2.64
CA ILE A 15 -10.33 0.99 -1.28
C ILE A 15 -9.46 -0.09 -0.61
N LEU A 16 -9.12 -1.16 -1.35
CA LEU A 16 -8.28 -2.24 -0.86
C LEU A 16 -6.88 -1.74 -0.47
N VAL A 17 -6.27 -0.90 -1.31
CA VAL A 17 -4.97 -0.27 -1.03
C VAL A 17 -5.04 0.62 0.21
N VAL A 18 -6.10 1.42 0.38
CA VAL A 18 -6.28 2.25 1.58
C VAL A 18 -6.32 1.39 2.85
N VAL A 19 -7.12 0.31 2.85
CA VAL A 19 -7.20 -0.61 4.00
C VAL A 19 -5.85 -1.28 4.28
N LEU A 20 -5.14 -1.72 3.23
CA LEU A 20 -3.81 -2.32 3.36
C LEU A 20 -2.78 -1.33 3.93
N ILE A 21 -2.83 -0.06 3.54
CA ILE A 21 -1.93 0.99 4.06
C ILE A 21 -2.24 1.29 5.53
N LEU A 22 -3.52 1.37 5.91
CA LEU A 22 -3.90 1.60 7.31
C LEU A 22 -3.49 0.46 8.22
N LEU A 23 -3.52 -0.78 7.73
CA LEU A 23 -3.08 -1.96 8.46
C LEU A 23 -1.54 -2.03 8.60
N GLN A 24 -0.79 -1.36 7.73
CA GLN A 24 0.66 -1.24 7.87
C GLN A 24 1.01 -0.29 9.03
N ASN A 25 1.11 -0.85 10.24
CA ASN A 25 1.69 -0.14 11.37
C ASN A 25 3.12 0.32 11.01
N ARG A 26 3.29 1.63 10.81
CA ARG A 26 4.63 2.23 10.77
C ARG A 26 5.12 2.27 12.21
N GLY A 27 5.90 1.27 12.62
CA GLY A 27 6.48 1.14 13.98
C GLY A 27 7.45 2.26 14.38
N THR A 28 7.39 3.42 13.75
CA THR A 28 8.16 4.62 14.06
C THR A 28 7.34 5.48 15.02
N GLY A 29 7.35 5.11 16.30
CA GLY A 29 6.71 5.89 17.35
C GLY A 29 7.36 7.27 17.52
N LEU A 30 6.60 8.23 18.05
CA LEU A 30 7.03 9.61 18.38
C LEU A 30 8.40 9.69 19.09
N GLY A 31 8.81 8.64 19.82
CA GLY A 31 10.14 8.53 20.44
C GLY A 31 11.34 8.62 19.49
N MET A 32 11.19 8.30 18.20
CA MET A 32 12.26 8.55 17.20
C MET A 32 12.36 10.02 16.78
N ALA A 33 11.30 10.81 16.92
CA ALA A 33 11.32 12.25 16.62
C ALA A 33 11.95 13.09 17.74
N PHE A 34 12.07 12.53 18.95
CA PHE A 34 12.57 13.21 20.15
C PHE A 34 13.96 12.72 20.63
N GLY A 35 14.79 12.18 19.73
CA GLY A 35 16.18 11.83 20.06
C GLY A 35 16.36 10.53 20.85
N GLY A 36 15.38 9.60 20.81
CA GLY A 36 15.50 8.27 21.42
C GLY A 36 16.62 7.47 20.77
N SER A 37 17.55 6.98 21.60
CA SER A 37 18.71 6.16 21.23
C SER A 37 18.36 5.05 20.22
N SER A 38 19.11 5.04 19.12
CA SER A 38 18.97 4.16 17.96
C SER A 38 19.43 2.71 18.22
N GLU A 39 18.93 2.06 19.26
CA GLU A 39 19.29 0.66 19.59
C GLU A 39 18.09 -0.30 19.55
N GLY A 40 16.98 0.12 18.95
CA GLY A 40 15.82 -0.73 18.70
C GLY A 40 15.71 -1.14 17.23
N TYR A 41 16.64 -1.93 16.70
CA TYR A 41 16.44 -2.59 15.39
C TYR A 41 15.31 -3.61 15.51
N ARG A 42 14.06 -3.13 15.43
CA ARG A 42 12.88 -3.99 15.36
C ARG A 42 12.78 -4.52 13.93
N THR A 43 13.44 -5.66 13.69
CA THR A 43 13.25 -6.44 12.46
C THR A 43 11.77 -6.70 12.26
N ARG A 44 11.22 -6.30 11.12
CA ARG A 44 9.87 -6.69 10.70
C ARG A 44 9.82 -8.21 10.55
N ARG A 45 9.25 -8.94 11.51
CA ARG A 45 9.10 -10.41 11.45
C ARG A 45 7.67 -10.78 11.04
N GLY A 46 7.55 -11.73 10.12
CA GLY A 46 6.29 -12.40 9.78
C GLY A 46 5.26 -11.51 9.06
N ALA A 47 4.14 -11.25 9.74
CA ALA A 47 2.94 -10.64 9.16
C ALA A 47 3.17 -9.22 8.61
N GLU A 48 3.99 -8.42 9.28
CA GLU A 48 4.24 -7.02 8.90
C GLU A 48 5.03 -6.92 7.58
N ARG A 49 5.91 -7.90 7.29
CA ARG A 49 6.64 -7.98 6.01
C ARG A 49 5.73 -8.47 4.88
N PHE A 50 4.81 -9.39 5.17
CA PHE A 50 3.84 -9.88 4.20
C PHE A 50 2.87 -8.78 3.76
N ILE A 51 2.25 -8.06 4.71
CA ILE A 51 1.34 -6.95 4.42
C ILE A 51 2.07 -5.85 3.63
N PHE A 52 3.34 -5.58 3.96
CA PHE A 52 4.15 -4.62 3.23
C PHE A 52 4.37 -5.02 1.76
N ILE A 53 4.76 -6.28 1.51
CA ILE A 53 4.95 -6.79 0.14
C ILE A 53 3.61 -6.83 -0.61
N ALA A 54 2.54 -7.30 0.04
CA ALA A 54 1.20 -7.33 -0.55
C ALA A 54 0.73 -5.93 -0.98
N THR A 55 1.03 -4.91 -0.19
CA THR A 55 0.67 -3.53 -0.54
C THR A 55 1.51 -2.97 -1.68
N ILE A 56 2.80 -3.31 -1.76
CA ILE A 56 3.64 -2.94 -2.91
C ILE A 56 3.04 -3.54 -4.20
N VAL A 57 2.64 -4.80 -4.18
CA VAL A 57 2.00 -5.46 -5.32
C VAL A 57 0.67 -4.79 -5.66
N ALA A 58 -0.18 -4.52 -4.68
CA ALA A 58 -1.46 -3.85 -4.89
C ALA A 58 -1.28 -2.44 -5.49
N ILE A 59 -0.29 -1.67 -5.03
CA ILE A 59 0.03 -0.35 -5.61
C ILE A 59 0.48 -0.47 -7.06
N ILE A 60 1.31 -1.47 -7.40
CA ILE A 60 1.76 -1.69 -8.78
C ILE A 60 0.56 -1.99 -9.68
N VAL A 61 -0.36 -2.86 -9.23
CA VAL A 61 -1.59 -3.20 -9.96
C VAL A 61 -2.46 -1.95 -10.17
N LEU A 62 -2.65 -1.14 -9.12
CA LEU A 62 -3.41 0.10 -9.19
C LEU A 62 -2.84 1.10 -10.21
N VAL A 63 -1.51 1.27 -10.22
CA VAL A 63 -0.82 2.15 -11.16
C VAL A 63 -0.97 1.63 -12.59
N LEU A 64 -0.77 0.34 -12.82
CA LEU A 64 -0.93 -0.27 -14.15
C LEU A 64 -2.37 -0.15 -14.65
N ALA A 65 -3.37 -0.39 -13.79
CA ALA A 65 -4.79 -0.24 -14.14
C ALA A 65 -5.14 1.22 -14.47
N THR A 66 -4.59 2.18 -13.72
CA THR A 66 -4.79 3.61 -13.96
C THR A 66 -4.15 4.06 -15.27
N VAL A 67 -2.93 3.61 -15.56
CA VAL A 67 -2.23 3.91 -16.82
C VAL A 67 -2.95 3.27 -18.01
N ALA A 68 -3.35 2.00 -17.91
CA ALA A 68 -4.13 1.34 -18.97
C ALA A 68 -5.44 2.08 -19.25
N ARG A 69 -6.18 2.48 -18.20
CA ARG A 69 -7.37 3.31 -18.35
C ARG A 69 -7.06 4.65 -19.01
N ALA A 70 -5.95 5.31 -18.67
CA ALA A 70 -5.55 6.59 -19.26
C ALA A 70 -5.12 6.48 -20.74
N ILE A 71 -4.57 5.34 -21.16
CA ILE A 71 -4.22 5.08 -22.58
C ILE A 71 -5.48 4.71 -23.39
N ILE A 72 -6.43 4.01 -22.77
CA ILE A 72 -7.68 3.57 -23.41
C ILE A 72 -8.76 4.68 -23.40
N VAL A 73 -8.56 5.76 -22.61
CA VAL A 73 -9.39 6.98 -22.62
C VAL A 73 -9.59 7.47 -24.05
#